data_AF-A0A2A2RK92-F1
#
_entry.id   AF-A0A2A2RK92-F1
#
_cell.length_a   1.000
_cell.length_b   1.000
_cell.length_c   1.000
_cell.angle_alpha   90.00
_cell.angle_beta   90.00
_cell.angle_gamma   90.00
#
_symmetry.space_group_name_H-M   'P 1'
#
loop_
_entity.id
_entity.type
_entity.pdbx_description
1 polymer ?
#
loop_
_entity_poly.entity_id
_entity_poly.type
_entity_poly.pdbx_seq_one_letter_code
_entity_poly.pdbx_strand_id
1 'polypeptide(L)'
;MPYTEKGQSPSAHWKHLGWNPIQTGDDFKNPSKVIAHENDGKKLHVTCIPMQWPLNNVPAECTFDSWLELEGTWVKVRSRLTNARSDRTRYAARQQELPALYANGSFFRVVSYVGTRPFTGEAITEQPKSKTKHPWVYWEATEHWSALLNAADEGIGLITPFRTDHTGGFAGQPGPNDSRANATGYLAGQGKEILDHDIRYEYDYELVVGNLKTIRTRAQEVAAMRHPPAPRWRFTSDRQGWFYAGVGTYAGWPIRGELDLRPDGKTPLRALSPLTFWQAEQATTLTIEAALSGEGAKATLTLSRHPLNTGGTDIQLALPLVADGQMRRLVIPLPKAGYDGAYHRATLTISPQTTSARVKSIELGQ
;
A
#
# COMPACT_ATOMS: atom_id res chain seq x y z
N MET A 1 -19.84 0.47 6.25
CA MET A 1 -20.68 1.44 6.98
C MET A 1 -19.93 2.75 7.08
N PRO A 2 -20.59 3.92 7.01
CA PRO A 2 -19.97 5.19 7.35
C PRO A 2 -19.48 5.13 8.80
N TYR A 3 -18.31 5.71 9.09
CA TYR A 3 -17.78 5.76 10.44
C TYR A 3 -18.48 6.85 11.23
N THR A 4 -19.19 6.49 12.30
CA THR A 4 -19.90 7.43 13.18
C THR A 4 -19.30 7.35 14.57
N GLU A 5 -18.98 8.49 15.16
CA GLU A 5 -18.34 8.56 16.48
C GLU A 5 -18.85 9.79 17.22
N LYS A 6 -19.05 9.68 18.54
CA LYS A 6 -19.50 10.79 19.41
C LYS A 6 -20.76 11.50 18.89
N GLY A 7 -21.70 10.75 18.30
CA GLY A 7 -22.94 11.28 17.73
C GLY A 7 -22.77 12.02 16.39
N GLN A 8 -21.56 12.08 15.83
CA GLN A 8 -21.29 12.70 14.54
C GLN A 8 -21.35 11.69 13.41
N SER A 9 -21.83 12.15 12.25
CA SER A 9 -21.73 11.44 10.99
C SER A 9 -20.66 12.09 10.10
N PRO A 10 -20.02 11.33 9.20
CA PRO A 10 -19.06 11.86 8.24
C PRO A 10 -19.65 13.01 7.42
N SER A 11 -18.82 14.00 7.10
CA SER A 11 -19.18 15.01 6.10
C SER A 11 -19.59 14.37 4.77
N ALA A 12 -20.55 14.98 4.08
CA ALA A 12 -21.24 14.34 2.96
C ALA A 12 -20.30 13.95 1.80
N HIS A 13 -19.28 14.78 1.53
CA HIS A 13 -18.26 14.53 0.50
C HIS A 13 -17.24 13.46 0.92
N TRP A 14 -17.03 13.23 2.22
CA TRP A 14 -16.08 12.23 2.75
C TRP A 14 -16.74 10.98 3.34
N LYS A 15 -18.06 10.79 3.17
CA LYS A 15 -18.83 9.67 3.75
C LYS A 15 -18.33 8.25 3.45
N HIS A 16 -17.48 8.10 2.44
CA HIS A 16 -16.98 6.82 1.96
C HIS A 16 -15.64 6.39 2.59
N LEU A 17 -14.91 7.32 3.23
CA LEU A 17 -13.57 7.05 3.76
C LEU A 17 -13.59 6.07 4.94
N GLY A 18 -14.60 6.15 5.81
CA GLY A 18 -14.67 5.34 7.02
C GLY A 18 -13.78 5.90 8.13
N TRP A 19 -13.15 5.02 8.90
CA TRP A 19 -12.18 5.39 9.94
C TRP A 19 -10.88 5.88 9.28
N ASN A 20 -10.54 7.16 9.44
CA ASN A 20 -9.49 7.82 8.66
C ASN A 20 -8.71 8.84 9.51
N PRO A 21 -7.74 8.38 10.33
CA PRO A 21 -6.88 9.26 11.11
C PRO A 21 -5.89 10.00 10.20
N ILE A 22 -5.79 11.32 10.34
CA ILE A 22 -4.85 12.14 9.56
C ILE A 22 -3.92 12.91 10.50
N GLN A 23 -2.61 12.84 10.21
CA GLN A 23 -1.57 13.45 11.03
C GLN A 23 -1.68 14.97 11.11
N THR A 24 -2.16 15.65 10.06
CA THR A 24 -2.22 17.11 9.98
C THR A 24 -3.47 17.73 10.59
N GLY A 25 -4.57 16.98 10.70
CA GLY A 25 -5.85 17.49 11.24
C GLY A 25 -7.06 16.94 10.49
N ASP A 26 -8.21 17.58 10.69
CA ASP A 26 -9.48 17.24 10.02
C ASP A 26 -9.88 18.25 8.92
N ASP A 27 -10.91 17.90 8.15
CA ASP A 27 -11.50 18.73 7.07
C ASP A 27 -12.10 20.05 7.61
N PHE A 28 -12.27 20.17 8.93
CA PHE A 28 -12.81 21.33 9.63
C PHE A 28 -11.71 22.23 10.20
N LYS A 29 -10.45 21.96 9.85
CA LYS A 29 -9.26 22.75 10.22
C LYS A 29 -8.88 22.64 11.70
N ASN A 30 -9.33 21.60 12.40
CA ASN A 30 -8.81 21.31 13.73
C ASN A 30 -7.48 20.54 13.58
N PRO A 31 -6.36 21.03 14.16
CA PRO A 31 -5.08 20.36 14.06
C PRO A 31 -5.01 19.15 14.98
N SER A 32 -4.19 18.17 14.60
CA SER A 32 -3.82 17.07 15.48
C SER A 32 -3.06 17.55 16.71
N LYS A 33 -3.15 16.80 17.81
CA LYS A 33 -2.45 17.14 19.06
C LYS A 33 -1.06 16.52 19.06
N VAL A 34 -0.01 17.32 18.97
CA VAL A 34 1.37 16.86 19.22
C VAL A 34 1.52 16.54 20.71
N ILE A 35 2.03 15.35 21.01
CA ILE A 35 2.24 14.87 22.39
C ILE A 35 3.72 14.62 22.71
N ALA A 36 4.56 14.43 21.70
CA ALA A 36 6.02 14.40 21.84
C ALA A 36 6.68 14.97 20.57
N HIS A 37 7.82 15.63 20.75
CA HIS A 37 8.62 16.17 19.66
C HIS A 37 10.10 16.23 20.08
N GLU A 38 10.98 15.72 19.23
CA GLU A 38 12.43 15.79 19.38
C GLU A 38 13.06 16.20 18.05
N ASN A 39 14.04 17.12 18.07
CA ASN A 39 14.74 17.56 16.88
C ASN A 39 16.19 17.94 17.22
N ASP A 40 17.16 17.26 16.60
CA ASP A 40 18.60 17.53 16.78
C ASP A 40 19.26 18.19 15.55
N GLY A 41 18.44 18.59 14.56
CA GLY A 41 18.88 19.15 13.28
C GLY A 41 19.20 18.11 12.21
N LYS A 42 19.37 16.83 12.58
CA LYS A 42 19.55 15.70 11.64
C LYS A 42 18.42 14.67 11.75
N LYS A 43 17.83 14.55 12.93
CA LYS A 43 16.72 13.66 13.25
C LYS A 43 15.56 14.47 13.79
N LEU A 44 14.36 14.14 13.35
CA LEU A 44 13.10 14.67 13.85
C LEU A 44 12.20 13.51 14.23
N HIS A 45 11.70 13.49 15.45
CA HIS A 45 10.64 12.58 15.88
C HIS A 45 9.44 13.40 16.32
N VAL A 46 8.26 13.09 15.79
CA VAL A 46 6.99 13.65 16.23
C VAL A 46 6.04 12.51 16.59
N THR A 47 5.44 12.58 17.77
CA THR A 47 4.27 11.77 18.13
C THR A 47 3.07 12.68 18.26
N CYS A 48 1.96 12.31 17.63
CA CYS A 48 0.69 13.03 17.74
C CYS A 48 -0.49 12.10 17.98
N ILE A 49 -1.60 12.68 18.41
CA ILE A 49 -2.94 12.09 18.33
C ILE A 49 -3.59 12.71 17.08
N PRO A 50 -3.79 11.93 16.00
CA PRO A 50 -4.37 12.43 14.76
C PRO A 50 -5.86 12.73 14.92
N MET A 51 -6.43 13.47 13.98
CA MET A 51 -7.88 13.73 13.91
C MET A 51 -8.55 12.80 12.91
N GLN A 52 -9.82 12.45 13.15
CA GLN A 52 -10.65 11.76 12.18
C GLN A 52 -11.06 12.73 11.06
N TRP A 53 -10.47 12.57 9.87
CA TRP A 53 -10.67 13.49 8.75
C TRP A 53 -12.14 13.87 8.45
N PRO A 54 -13.09 12.92 8.35
CA PRO A 54 -14.45 13.26 7.95
C PRO A 54 -15.33 13.79 9.09
N LEU A 55 -14.83 13.87 10.33
CA LEU A 55 -15.58 14.29 11.51
C LEU A 55 -15.04 15.63 12.03
N ASN A 56 -15.89 16.41 12.69
CA ASN A 56 -15.49 17.72 13.21
C ASN A 56 -14.93 17.60 14.63
N ASN A 57 -13.64 17.88 14.77
CA ASN A 57 -12.93 17.94 16.04
C ASN A 57 -13.02 16.64 16.85
N VAL A 58 -12.88 15.50 16.16
CA VAL A 58 -12.87 14.16 16.78
C VAL A 58 -11.45 13.59 16.71
N PRO A 59 -10.70 13.57 17.82
CA PRO A 59 -9.41 12.87 17.88
C PRO A 59 -9.61 11.38 17.62
N ALA A 60 -8.72 10.79 16.82
CA ALA A 60 -8.69 9.37 16.61
C ALA A 60 -8.19 8.64 17.86
N GLU A 61 -8.74 7.45 18.11
CA GLU A 61 -8.27 6.54 19.17
C GLU A 61 -6.96 5.81 18.75
N CYS A 62 -5.93 6.58 18.42
CA CYS A 62 -4.61 6.09 18.07
C CYS A 62 -3.52 7.13 18.34
N THR A 63 -2.26 6.70 18.33
CA THR A 63 -1.10 7.59 18.22
C THR A 63 -0.42 7.39 16.88
N PHE A 64 0.18 8.46 16.36
CA PHE A 64 0.94 8.44 15.13
C PHE A 64 2.34 9.00 15.37
N ASP A 65 3.35 8.15 15.19
CA ASP A 65 4.76 8.50 15.25
C ASP A 65 5.33 8.70 13.83
N SER A 66 6.16 9.71 13.66
CA SER A 66 7.00 9.89 12.47
C SER A 66 8.44 10.17 12.89
N TRP A 67 9.37 9.35 12.42
CA TRP A 67 10.82 9.53 12.58
C TRP A 67 11.41 9.88 11.21
N LEU A 68 12.05 11.03 11.11
CA LEU A 68 12.71 11.53 9.91
C LEU A 68 14.20 11.63 10.21
N GLU A 69 15.04 11.03 9.37
CA GLU A 69 16.50 11.09 9.49
C GLU A 69 17.09 11.62 8.18
N LEU A 70 17.83 12.73 8.25
CA LEU A 70 18.52 13.34 7.12
C LEU A 70 19.84 12.61 6.85
N GLU A 71 20.00 12.11 5.63
CA GLU A 71 21.20 11.45 5.14
C GLU A 71 21.62 12.12 3.81
N GLY A 72 22.61 13.02 3.87
CA GLY A 72 23.05 13.76 2.69
C GLY A 72 21.92 14.61 2.10
N THR A 73 21.44 14.24 0.90
CA THR A 73 20.36 14.96 0.19
C THR A 73 19.01 14.23 0.21
N TRP A 74 18.87 13.17 1.02
CA TRP A 74 17.59 12.48 1.21
C TRP A 74 17.24 12.35 2.69
N VAL A 75 15.95 12.16 2.94
CA VAL A 75 15.39 11.93 4.27
C VAL A 75 14.78 10.54 4.28
N LYS A 76 15.24 9.69 5.19
CA LYS A 76 14.57 8.42 5.50
C LYS A 76 13.46 8.69 6.50
N VAL A 77 12.27 8.20 6.20
CA VAL A 77 11.13 8.36 7.09
C VAL A 77 10.57 7.01 7.47
N ARG A 78 10.43 6.77 8.77
CA ARG A 78 9.61 5.69 9.32
C ARG A 78 8.38 6.31 9.95
N SER A 79 7.21 5.71 9.72
CA SER A 79 5.97 6.11 10.39
C SER A 79 5.34 4.91 11.07
N ARG A 80 4.67 5.16 12.20
CA ARG A 80 3.92 4.13 12.92
C ARG A 80 2.59 4.68 13.43
N LEU A 81 1.53 3.97 13.11
CA LEU A 81 0.22 4.13 13.70
C LEU A 81 0.02 3.04 14.76
N THR A 82 -0.34 3.42 15.98
CA THR A 82 -0.69 2.50 17.07
C THR A 82 -2.14 2.71 17.46
N ASN A 83 -2.99 1.78 17.05
CA ASN A 83 -4.42 1.84 17.35
C ASN A 83 -4.73 1.37 18.76
N ALA A 84 -5.72 2.03 19.38
CA ALA A 84 -6.30 1.66 20.66
C ALA A 84 -7.83 1.90 20.63
N ARG A 85 -8.47 1.53 19.52
CA ARG A 85 -9.90 1.82 19.27
C ARG A 85 -10.77 0.99 20.19
N SER A 86 -11.72 1.65 20.86
CA SER A 86 -12.59 1.00 21.84
C SER A 86 -13.74 0.23 21.19
N ASP A 87 -14.15 0.60 19.98
CA ASP A 87 -15.27 -0.02 19.25
C ASP A 87 -15.06 -1.49 18.86
N ARG A 88 -13.79 -1.94 18.83
CA ARG A 88 -13.32 -3.26 18.37
C ARG A 88 -13.94 -3.72 17.03
N THR A 89 -14.45 -2.78 16.25
CA THR A 89 -15.21 -3.05 15.05
C THR A 89 -14.25 -3.44 13.93
N ARG A 90 -14.59 -4.52 13.24
CA ARG A 90 -13.85 -4.98 12.06
C ARG A 90 -14.28 -4.19 10.84
N TYR A 91 -13.42 -3.27 10.41
CA TYR A 91 -13.64 -2.53 9.19
C TYR A 91 -13.08 -3.28 7.99
N ALA A 92 -13.74 -3.15 6.85
CA ALA A 92 -13.19 -3.60 5.58
C ALA A 92 -11.95 -2.78 5.23
N ALA A 93 -11.06 -3.37 4.43
CA ALA A 93 -9.87 -2.66 3.99
C ALA A 93 -10.22 -1.37 3.24
N ARG A 94 -9.43 -0.33 3.46
CA ARG A 94 -9.59 1.00 2.86
C ARG A 94 -8.28 1.46 2.24
N GLN A 95 -8.37 2.28 1.20
CA GLN A 95 -7.20 2.91 0.62
C GLN A 95 -6.58 3.85 1.66
N GLN A 96 -5.28 3.77 1.83
CA GLN A 96 -4.47 4.58 2.72
C GLN A 96 -3.37 5.26 1.90
N GLU A 97 -2.97 6.45 2.32
CA GLU A 97 -1.88 7.23 1.74
C GLU A 97 -0.67 7.16 2.67
N LEU A 98 0.42 6.60 2.18
CA LEU A 98 1.51 6.03 2.98
C LEU A 98 2.88 6.35 2.36
N PRO A 99 3.28 7.63 2.26
CA PRO A 99 2.65 8.83 2.82
C PRO A 99 1.88 9.66 1.78
N ALA A 100 1.30 10.77 2.24
CA ALA A 100 0.93 11.91 1.43
C ALA A 100 2.03 13.00 1.47
N LEU A 101 2.47 13.47 0.31
CA LEU A 101 3.49 14.52 0.13
C LEU A 101 2.89 15.70 -0.62
N TYR A 102 3.12 16.91 -0.09
CA TYR A 102 2.69 18.16 -0.68
C TYR A 102 3.91 19.03 -0.99
N ALA A 103 3.96 19.61 -2.18
CA ALA A 103 4.98 20.59 -2.56
C ALA A 103 4.32 21.88 -3.04
N ASN A 104 5.03 23.01 -2.89
CA ASN A 104 4.53 24.32 -3.29
C ASN A 104 4.32 24.44 -4.82
N GLY A 105 3.72 25.56 -5.23
CA GLY A 105 3.32 25.82 -6.61
C GLY A 105 4.42 25.77 -7.67
N SER A 106 5.70 25.81 -7.29
CA SER A 106 6.82 25.71 -8.24
C SER A 106 7.12 24.28 -8.71
N PHE A 107 6.67 23.27 -7.96
CA PHE A 107 6.89 21.85 -8.25
C PHE A 107 5.63 21.23 -8.84
N PHE A 108 5.29 21.64 -10.06
CA PHE A 108 4.01 21.34 -10.69
C PHE A 108 3.99 20.11 -11.61
N ARG A 109 5.16 19.59 -11.97
CA ARG A 109 5.28 18.41 -12.84
C ARG A 109 5.25 17.15 -12.00
N VAL A 110 4.24 16.31 -12.24
CA VAL A 110 4.07 15.02 -11.58
C VAL A 110 4.62 13.95 -12.49
N VAL A 111 5.69 13.29 -12.10
CA VAL A 111 6.38 12.30 -12.95
C VAL A 111 6.61 10.98 -12.25
N SER A 112 6.60 9.89 -13.00
CA SER A 112 6.94 8.54 -12.54
C SER A 112 7.37 7.69 -13.73
N TYR A 113 8.09 6.60 -13.50
CA TYR A 113 8.12 5.51 -14.47
C TYR A 113 6.87 4.63 -14.28
N VAL A 114 6.19 4.27 -15.38
CA VAL A 114 4.94 3.48 -15.37
C VAL A 114 4.98 2.29 -16.34
N GLY A 115 6.14 2.01 -16.94
CA GLY A 115 6.29 0.90 -17.89
C GLY A 115 6.48 -0.44 -17.19
N THR A 116 6.65 -1.52 -17.98
CA THR A 116 6.84 -2.88 -17.45
C THR A 116 8.29 -3.35 -17.53
N ARG A 117 9.26 -2.45 -17.70
CA ARG A 117 10.71 -2.76 -17.75
C ARG A 117 11.47 -1.81 -16.83
N PRO A 118 11.23 -1.86 -15.50
CA PRO A 118 11.79 -0.93 -14.55
C PRO A 118 13.33 -0.94 -14.59
N PHE A 119 13.93 0.23 -14.42
CA PHE A 119 15.37 0.47 -14.33
C PHE A 119 16.19 0.06 -15.57
N THR A 120 15.55 -0.05 -16.74
CA THR A 120 16.22 -0.32 -18.04
C THR A 120 16.62 0.95 -18.80
N GLY A 121 16.41 2.13 -18.21
CA GLY A 121 16.69 3.42 -18.84
C GLY A 121 15.56 3.96 -19.72
N GLU A 122 14.42 3.27 -19.79
CA GLU A 122 13.23 3.76 -20.48
C GLU A 122 12.73 5.09 -19.92
N ALA A 123 12.06 5.88 -20.76
CA ALA A 123 11.59 7.21 -20.40
C ALA A 123 10.54 7.19 -19.27
N ILE A 124 10.56 8.24 -18.47
CA ILE A 124 9.51 8.53 -17.48
C ILE A 124 8.25 9.02 -18.19
N THR A 125 7.13 8.98 -17.47
CA THR A 125 5.85 9.55 -17.89
C THR A 125 5.49 10.72 -16.99
N GLU A 126 5.23 11.87 -17.60
CA GLU A 126 4.57 12.98 -16.93
C GLU A 126 3.07 12.69 -16.85
N GLN A 127 2.53 12.68 -15.64
CA GLN A 127 1.15 12.30 -15.39
C GLN A 127 0.21 13.40 -15.88
N PRO A 128 -0.89 13.04 -16.55
CA PRO A 128 -1.80 14.02 -17.10
C PRO A 128 -2.50 14.79 -15.97
N LYS A 129 -2.95 16.01 -16.27
CA LYS A 129 -3.93 16.68 -15.40
C LYS A 129 -5.20 15.84 -15.32
N SER A 130 -5.79 15.77 -14.14
CA SER A 130 -7.08 15.10 -13.96
C SER A 130 -8.14 15.74 -14.85
N LYS A 131 -8.96 14.89 -15.47
CA LYS A 131 -10.12 15.29 -16.29
C LYS A 131 -11.39 15.48 -15.45
N THR A 132 -11.32 15.23 -14.14
CA THR A 132 -12.45 15.34 -13.22
C THR A 132 -12.30 16.57 -12.32
N LYS A 133 -13.30 16.86 -11.49
CA LYS A 133 -13.19 17.91 -10.47
C LYS A 133 -12.15 17.59 -9.39
N HIS A 134 -11.81 16.32 -9.22
CA HIS A 134 -10.78 15.89 -8.28
C HIS A 134 -9.41 15.99 -8.94
N PRO A 135 -8.42 16.67 -8.34
CA PRO A 135 -7.16 17.02 -9.03
C PRO A 135 -6.19 15.84 -9.21
N TRP A 136 -6.40 14.71 -8.50
CA TRP A 136 -5.48 13.58 -8.51
C TRP A 136 -5.79 12.56 -9.61
N VAL A 137 -4.75 12.00 -10.21
CA VAL A 137 -4.76 10.84 -11.11
C VAL A 137 -4.05 9.65 -10.42
N TYR A 138 -4.15 8.46 -11.00
CA TYR A 138 -3.69 7.20 -10.41
C TYR A 138 -2.88 6.38 -11.42
N TRP A 139 -1.81 5.73 -10.97
CA TRP A 139 -0.93 4.92 -11.80
C TRP A 139 -0.21 3.83 -10.98
N GLU A 140 0.34 2.82 -11.67
CA GLU A 140 1.27 1.87 -11.07
C GLU A 140 2.71 2.29 -11.39
N ALA A 141 3.42 2.80 -10.39
CA ALA A 141 4.84 3.14 -10.43
C ALA A 141 5.69 1.88 -10.22
N THR A 142 6.04 1.18 -11.29
CA THR A 142 6.79 -0.10 -11.23
C THR A 142 8.26 0.04 -10.81
N GLU A 143 8.77 1.28 -10.72
CA GLU A 143 10.05 1.61 -10.07
C GLU A 143 9.88 2.10 -8.63
N HIS A 144 8.66 2.08 -8.08
CA HIS A 144 8.38 2.42 -6.67
C HIS A 144 8.69 3.85 -6.25
N TRP A 145 8.67 4.79 -7.20
CA TRP A 145 8.88 6.21 -6.94
C TRP A 145 8.00 7.09 -7.84
N SER A 146 7.68 8.28 -7.34
CA SER A 146 7.11 9.39 -8.11
C SER A 146 7.77 10.70 -7.68
N ALA A 147 7.75 11.75 -8.49
CA ALA A 147 8.37 13.03 -8.16
C ALA A 147 7.51 14.25 -8.52
N LEU A 148 7.66 15.30 -7.72
CA LEU A 148 7.17 16.65 -7.99
C LEU A 148 8.36 17.51 -8.42
N LEU A 149 8.37 17.92 -9.68
CA LEU A 149 9.49 18.66 -10.29
C LEU A 149 9.04 20.03 -10.78
N ASN A 150 9.99 20.95 -10.85
CA ASN A 150 9.85 22.23 -11.51
C ASN A 150 10.14 22.11 -13.02
N ALA A 151 10.15 23.25 -13.72
CA ALA A 151 10.46 23.32 -15.16
C ALA A 151 11.91 22.93 -15.52
N ALA A 152 12.83 22.94 -14.55
CA ALA A 152 14.24 22.59 -14.71
C ALA A 152 14.56 21.13 -14.31
N ASP A 153 13.53 20.28 -14.14
CA ASP A 153 13.66 18.90 -13.66
C ASP A 153 14.22 18.76 -12.24
N GLU A 154 14.11 19.80 -11.40
CA GLU A 154 14.51 19.79 -9.99
C GLU A 154 13.30 19.75 -9.06
N GLY A 155 13.41 19.01 -7.95
CA GLY A 155 12.37 18.99 -6.93
C GLY A 155 12.55 17.88 -5.92
N ILE A 156 11.45 17.19 -5.64
CA ILE A 156 11.39 16.15 -4.60
C ILE A 156 10.82 14.85 -5.15
N GLY A 157 11.56 13.77 -4.94
CA GLY A 157 11.14 12.41 -5.20
C GLY A 157 10.58 11.75 -3.93
N LEU A 158 9.48 11.04 -4.07
CA LEU A 158 8.91 10.14 -3.08
C LEU A 158 9.21 8.69 -3.51
N ILE A 159 10.06 7.99 -2.75
CA ILE A 159 10.36 6.58 -2.94
C ILE A 159 9.59 5.78 -1.89
N THR A 160 8.71 4.88 -2.34
CA THR A 160 7.91 4.00 -1.47
C THR A 160 8.23 2.54 -1.80
N PRO A 161 9.24 1.93 -1.16
CA PRO A 161 9.88 0.72 -1.68
C PRO A 161 8.90 -0.39 -2.02
N PHE A 162 7.98 -0.75 -1.13
CA PHE A 162 7.08 -1.87 -1.38
C PHE A 162 5.74 -1.51 -2.06
N ARG A 163 5.61 -0.30 -2.63
CA ARG A 163 4.35 0.20 -3.18
C ARG A 163 4.49 0.62 -4.63
N THR A 164 3.63 0.07 -5.49
CA THR A 164 3.50 0.48 -6.89
C THR A 164 2.26 1.35 -7.11
N ASP A 165 1.23 1.22 -6.29
CA ASP A 165 0.01 2.04 -6.40
C ASP A 165 0.31 3.48 -5.97
N HIS A 166 0.23 4.43 -6.89
CA HIS A 166 0.55 5.84 -6.66
C HIS A 166 -0.61 6.73 -7.13
N THR A 167 -0.78 7.84 -6.43
CA THR A 167 -1.66 8.92 -6.85
C THR A 167 -0.95 10.26 -6.76
N GLY A 168 -1.44 11.24 -7.48
CA GLY A 168 -0.91 12.59 -7.43
C GLY A 168 -1.50 13.50 -8.49
N GLY A 169 -1.10 14.76 -8.44
CA GLY A 169 -1.58 15.78 -9.35
C GLY A 169 -1.12 17.16 -8.90
N PHE A 170 -1.71 18.18 -9.51
CA PHE A 170 -1.47 19.56 -9.14
C PHE A 170 -2.79 20.30 -8.98
N ALA A 171 -2.99 20.94 -7.83
CA ALA A 171 -4.16 21.74 -7.53
C ALA A 171 -3.81 23.24 -7.58
N GLY A 172 -4.67 24.04 -8.23
CA GLY A 172 -4.43 25.46 -8.45
C GLY A 172 -3.64 25.75 -9.73
N GLN A 173 -2.96 26.89 -9.77
CA GLN A 173 -2.10 27.29 -10.88
C GLN A 173 -0.64 27.19 -10.50
N PRO A 174 0.23 26.65 -11.37
CA PRO A 174 1.68 26.71 -11.18
C PRO A 174 2.13 28.14 -10.90
N GLY A 175 3.10 28.29 -10.00
CA GLY A 175 3.45 29.60 -9.48
C GLY A 175 4.81 29.60 -8.79
N PRO A 176 5.16 30.72 -8.12
CA PRO A 176 6.42 30.82 -7.41
C PRO A 176 6.48 29.83 -6.23
N ASN A 177 7.69 29.66 -5.70
CA ASN A 177 7.93 28.96 -4.45
C ASN A 177 7.48 29.81 -3.25
N ASP A 178 6.16 29.89 -3.04
CA ASP A 178 5.54 30.53 -1.88
C ASP A 178 5.04 29.47 -0.91
N SER A 179 5.57 29.49 0.32
CA SER A 179 5.28 28.53 1.37
C SER A 179 3.87 28.65 1.96
N ARG A 180 3.12 29.73 1.64
CA ARG A 180 1.76 29.96 2.11
C ARG A 180 0.72 29.95 0.99
N ALA A 181 1.11 29.66 -0.24
CA ALA A 181 0.18 29.58 -1.37
C ALA A 181 -0.74 28.36 -1.27
N ASN A 182 -1.96 28.49 -1.80
CA ASN A 182 -2.93 27.40 -1.87
C ASN A 182 -2.64 26.39 -3.01
N ALA A 183 -1.81 26.78 -3.99
CA ALA A 183 -1.46 25.91 -5.10
C ALA A 183 -0.44 24.86 -4.64
N THR A 184 -0.71 23.60 -4.93
CA THR A 184 0.10 22.48 -4.43
C THR A 184 0.26 21.38 -5.47
N GLY A 185 1.49 20.90 -5.59
CA GLY A 185 1.76 19.56 -6.10
C GLY A 185 1.44 18.53 -5.01
N TYR A 186 0.96 17.37 -5.43
CA TYR A 186 0.54 16.29 -4.53
C TYR A 186 1.04 14.95 -5.05
N LEU A 187 1.56 14.12 -4.14
CA LEU A 187 1.90 12.73 -4.37
C LEU A 187 1.48 11.89 -3.17
N ALA A 188 1.07 10.65 -3.42
CA ALA A 188 1.04 9.63 -2.38
C ALA A 188 1.35 8.26 -2.95
N GLY A 189 2.19 7.50 -2.23
CA GLY A 189 2.18 6.06 -2.36
C GLY A 189 0.96 5.52 -1.63
N GLN A 190 0.28 4.53 -2.20
CA GLN A 190 -0.98 4.04 -1.67
C GLN A 190 -0.96 2.55 -1.32
N GLY A 191 -1.93 2.16 -0.53
CA GLY A 191 -2.20 0.76 -0.23
C GLY A 191 -3.58 0.57 0.37
N LYS A 192 -4.18 -0.58 0.08
CA LYS A 192 -5.43 -0.96 0.70
C LYS A 192 -5.16 -1.78 1.95
N GLU A 193 -5.49 -1.22 3.11
CA GLU A 193 -5.09 -1.77 4.40
C GLU A 193 -6.29 -2.06 5.31
N ILE A 194 -6.15 -3.09 6.14
CA ILE A 194 -7.05 -3.36 7.27
C ILE A 194 -6.37 -2.83 8.53
N LEU A 195 -6.91 -1.76 9.10
CA LEU A 195 -6.43 -1.19 10.36
C LEU A 195 -7.27 -1.74 11.52
N ASP A 196 -6.86 -2.86 12.11
CA ASP A 196 -7.54 -3.44 13.27
C ASP A 196 -7.58 -2.47 14.45
N HIS A 197 -8.47 -2.73 15.41
CA HIS A 197 -8.68 -1.84 16.55
C HIS A 197 -7.46 -1.68 17.46
N ASP A 198 -6.50 -2.60 17.40
CA ASP A 198 -5.29 -2.65 18.22
C ASP A 198 -4.00 -2.86 17.38
N ILE A 199 -4.07 -2.58 16.07
CA ILE A 199 -2.92 -2.75 15.16
C ILE A 199 -1.76 -1.81 15.52
N ARG A 200 -0.53 -2.32 15.38
CA ARG A 200 0.67 -1.51 15.22
C ARG A 200 1.08 -1.57 13.76
N TYR A 201 0.80 -0.50 13.03
CA TYR A 201 1.02 -0.43 11.60
C TYR A 201 2.23 0.45 11.30
N GLU A 202 3.27 -0.13 10.71
CA GLU A 202 4.49 0.58 10.33
C GLU A 202 4.66 0.62 8.82
N TYR A 203 5.18 1.73 8.32
CA TYR A 203 5.62 1.87 6.94
C TYR A 203 6.78 2.87 6.87
N ASP A 204 7.50 2.83 5.77
CA ASP A 204 8.64 3.70 5.54
C ASP A 204 8.72 4.15 4.08
N TYR A 205 9.45 5.24 3.88
CA TYR A 205 9.67 5.86 2.57
C TYR A 205 10.93 6.73 2.63
N GLU A 206 11.41 7.13 1.46
CA GLU A 206 12.47 8.14 1.35
C GLU A 206 11.98 9.36 0.57
N LEU A 207 12.39 10.54 1.03
CA LEU A 207 12.23 11.80 0.31
C LEU A 207 13.59 12.22 -0.24
N VAL A 208 13.71 12.40 -1.55
CA VAL A 208 14.99 12.72 -2.20
C VAL A 208 14.89 14.09 -2.84
N VAL A 209 15.74 15.03 -2.42
CA VAL A 209 15.83 16.35 -3.04
C VAL A 209 16.89 16.31 -4.13
N GLY A 210 16.54 16.78 -5.32
CA GLY A 210 17.47 16.85 -6.44
C GLY A 210 16.77 16.85 -7.79
N ASN A 211 17.55 16.58 -8.84
CA ASN A 211 16.99 16.42 -10.18
C ASN A 211 16.43 15.01 -10.41
N LEU A 212 15.68 14.85 -11.50
CA LEU A 212 15.10 13.58 -11.91
C LEU A 212 16.10 12.40 -11.91
N LYS A 213 17.32 12.63 -12.39
CA LYS A 213 18.37 11.59 -12.43
C LYS A 213 18.74 11.14 -11.03
N THR A 214 19.01 12.08 -10.12
CA THR A 214 19.33 11.79 -8.72
C THR A 214 18.22 10.98 -8.04
N ILE A 215 16.96 11.38 -8.24
CA ILE A 215 15.79 10.70 -7.66
C ILE A 215 15.70 9.26 -8.16
N ARG A 216 15.76 9.06 -9.48
CA ARG A 216 15.61 7.73 -10.08
C ARG A 216 16.79 6.81 -9.76
N THR A 217 18.02 7.34 -9.72
CA THR A 217 19.20 6.58 -9.26
C THR A 217 19.02 6.11 -7.83
N ARG A 218 18.55 6.97 -6.92
CA ARG A 218 18.29 6.57 -5.54
C ARG A 218 17.20 5.50 -5.45
N ALA A 219 16.12 5.62 -6.24
CA ALA A 219 15.08 4.59 -6.28
C ALA A 219 15.62 3.22 -6.74
N GLN A 220 16.54 3.21 -7.72
CA GLN A 220 17.20 1.99 -8.17
C GLN A 220 18.07 1.35 -7.07
N GLU A 221 18.84 2.16 -6.35
CA GLU A 221 19.63 1.69 -5.20
C GLU A 221 18.74 1.07 -4.12
N VAL A 222 17.65 1.76 -3.77
CA VAL A 222 16.69 1.28 -2.76
C VAL A 222 16.03 -0.02 -3.19
N ALA A 223 15.62 -0.12 -4.45
CA ALA A 223 15.06 -1.36 -5.00
C ALA A 223 16.08 -2.52 -4.94
N ALA A 224 17.34 -2.28 -5.33
CA ALA A 224 18.40 -3.29 -5.27
C ALA A 224 18.71 -3.77 -3.84
N MET A 225 18.60 -2.88 -2.85
CA MET A 225 18.83 -3.22 -1.44
C MET A 225 17.65 -3.94 -0.78
N ARG A 226 16.41 -3.63 -1.19
CA ARG A 226 15.21 -3.98 -0.42
C ARG A 226 14.28 -4.96 -1.10
N HIS A 227 14.35 -5.13 -2.42
CA HIS A 227 13.39 -5.95 -3.14
C HIS A 227 13.99 -7.30 -3.53
N PRO A 228 13.39 -8.42 -3.12
CA PRO A 228 13.73 -9.69 -3.71
C PRO A 228 13.33 -9.70 -5.21
N PRO A 229 13.98 -10.51 -6.05
CA PRO A 229 13.62 -10.62 -7.48
C PRO A 229 12.16 -11.02 -7.74
N ALA A 230 11.51 -11.69 -6.78
CA ALA A 230 10.11 -12.06 -6.85
C ALA A 230 9.44 -11.94 -5.46
N PRO A 231 8.11 -11.73 -5.40
CA PRO A 231 7.39 -11.52 -4.15
C PRO A 231 7.51 -12.69 -3.16
N ARG A 232 7.68 -12.36 -1.89
CA ARG A 232 7.72 -13.32 -0.77
C ARG A 232 6.94 -12.78 0.39
N TRP A 233 5.85 -13.45 0.74
CA TRP A 233 5.01 -13.09 1.89
C TRP A 233 5.12 -14.17 2.96
N ARG A 234 5.49 -13.75 4.18
CA ARG A 234 5.63 -14.62 5.36
C ARG A 234 4.85 -13.99 6.52
N PHE A 235 3.74 -14.60 6.89
CA PHE A 235 2.78 -14.02 7.83
C PHE A 235 3.18 -14.27 9.28
N THR A 236 4.42 -13.94 9.64
CA THR A 236 4.99 -14.21 10.96
C THR A 236 4.38 -13.34 12.06
N SER A 237 4.20 -12.05 11.76
CA SER A 237 3.77 -11.03 12.72
C SER A 237 2.77 -10.03 12.15
N ASP A 238 2.57 -10.01 10.83
CA ASP A 238 1.60 -9.16 10.16
C ASP A 238 1.02 -9.85 8.90
N ARG A 239 0.19 -9.09 8.17
CA ARG A 239 -0.42 -9.53 6.90
C ARG A 239 0.29 -8.99 5.66
N GLN A 240 1.40 -8.25 5.80
CA GLN A 240 2.16 -7.67 4.69
C GLN A 240 1.30 -7.00 3.61
N GLY A 241 0.31 -6.19 4.01
CA GLY A 241 -0.61 -5.50 3.11
C GLY A 241 -1.68 -6.38 2.46
N TRP A 242 -1.75 -7.67 2.78
CA TRP A 242 -2.84 -8.52 2.30
C TRP A 242 -4.17 -8.10 2.91
N PHE A 243 -5.22 -8.07 2.09
CA PHE A 243 -6.57 -7.73 2.53
C PHE A 243 -7.61 -8.69 1.96
N TYR A 244 -8.82 -8.64 2.50
CA TYR A 244 -9.86 -9.63 2.20
C TYR A 244 -11.06 -9.02 1.46
N ALA A 245 -11.59 -9.77 0.51
CA ALA A 245 -12.83 -9.47 -0.19
C ALA A 245 -13.78 -10.69 -0.14
N GLY A 246 -15.07 -10.44 0.01
CA GLY A 246 -16.09 -11.47 0.24
C GLY A 246 -16.65 -11.40 1.65
N VAL A 247 -17.48 -12.38 2.01
CA VAL A 247 -18.10 -12.50 3.33
C VAL A 247 -17.46 -13.67 4.09
N GLY A 248 -17.14 -13.44 5.36
CA GLY A 248 -16.45 -14.40 6.20
C GLY A 248 -15.80 -13.73 7.40
N THR A 249 -15.05 -14.51 8.16
CA THR A 249 -14.25 -14.04 9.30
C THR A 249 -12.78 -14.41 9.11
N TYR A 250 -11.92 -13.82 9.91
CA TYR A 250 -10.50 -14.12 9.95
C TYR A 250 -9.98 -13.88 11.37
N ALA A 251 -8.84 -14.46 11.72
CA ALA A 251 -8.11 -14.00 12.90
C ALA A 251 -7.63 -12.57 12.64
N GLY A 252 -8.11 -11.61 13.43
CA GLY A 252 -7.70 -10.21 13.34
C GLY A 252 -6.26 -10.00 13.81
N TRP A 253 -5.95 -8.81 14.30
CA TRP A 253 -4.65 -8.55 14.92
C TRP A 253 -4.58 -9.12 16.37
N PRO A 254 -3.41 -9.54 16.88
CA PRO A 254 -2.13 -9.71 16.17
C PRO A 254 -2.09 -10.98 15.33
N ILE A 255 -1.35 -10.91 14.21
CA ILE A 255 -1.00 -12.10 13.43
C ILE A 255 0.07 -12.89 14.19
N ARG A 256 -0.09 -14.21 14.28
CA ARG A 256 0.78 -15.10 15.05
C ARG A 256 1.24 -16.28 14.19
N GLY A 257 2.16 -16.02 13.27
CA GLY A 257 2.76 -17.05 12.43
C GLY A 257 1.96 -17.46 11.19
N GLU A 258 0.67 -17.14 11.12
CA GLU A 258 -0.20 -17.46 9.98
C GLU A 258 -1.41 -16.53 9.89
N LEU A 259 -1.95 -16.37 8.68
CA LEU A 259 -3.31 -15.90 8.46
C LEU A 259 -4.28 -17.05 8.76
N ASP A 260 -5.40 -16.77 9.42
CA ASP A 260 -6.51 -17.70 9.61
C ASP A 260 -7.75 -17.10 8.95
N LEU A 261 -8.22 -17.73 7.88
CA LEU A 261 -9.28 -17.26 6.99
C LEU A 261 -10.45 -18.25 7.04
N ARG A 262 -11.66 -17.73 7.25
CA ARG A 262 -12.87 -18.53 7.48
C ARG A 262 -14.03 -18.00 6.64
N PRO A 263 -14.27 -18.56 5.44
CA PRO A 263 -15.44 -18.23 4.63
C PRO A 263 -16.76 -18.37 5.39
N ASP A 264 -17.83 -17.74 4.87
CA ASP A 264 -19.16 -17.75 5.50
C ASP A 264 -20.04 -18.98 5.15
N GLY A 265 -19.50 -19.94 4.40
CA GLY A 265 -20.27 -21.09 3.90
C GLY A 265 -21.04 -20.84 2.60
N LYS A 266 -21.14 -19.59 2.14
CA LYS A 266 -21.99 -19.22 0.99
C LYS A 266 -21.19 -18.68 -0.19
N THR A 267 -20.21 -17.84 0.08
CA THR A 267 -19.41 -17.15 -0.94
C THR A 267 -17.93 -17.45 -0.78
N PRO A 268 -17.15 -17.51 -1.88
CA PRO A 268 -15.71 -17.66 -1.77
C PRO A 268 -15.10 -16.47 -1.05
N LEU A 269 -14.19 -16.74 -0.12
CA LEU A 269 -13.37 -15.71 0.50
C LEU A 269 -12.12 -15.50 -0.36
N ARG A 270 -11.80 -14.25 -0.67
CA ARG A 270 -10.58 -13.88 -1.40
C ARG A 270 -9.64 -13.12 -0.50
N ALA A 271 -8.39 -13.55 -0.40
CA ALA A 271 -7.29 -12.77 0.14
C ALA A 271 -6.46 -12.25 -1.04
N LEU A 272 -6.21 -10.94 -1.07
CA LEU A 272 -5.51 -10.26 -2.15
C LEU A 272 -4.22 -9.69 -1.59
N SER A 273 -3.10 -9.91 -2.29
CA SER A 273 -1.84 -9.23 -2.00
C SER A 273 -1.99 -7.72 -2.21
N PRO A 274 -1.09 -6.90 -1.63
CA PRO A 274 -0.93 -5.54 -2.13
C PRO A 274 -0.57 -5.58 -3.63
N LEU A 275 -0.85 -4.47 -4.32
CA LEU A 275 -0.27 -4.28 -5.65
C LEU A 275 1.26 -4.29 -5.51
N THR A 276 1.90 -5.07 -6.36
CA THR A 276 3.34 -5.25 -6.43
C THR A 276 3.73 -5.41 -7.90
N PHE A 277 4.97 -5.79 -8.19
CA PHE A 277 5.42 -5.96 -9.57
C PHE A 277 6.51 -7.03 -9.64
N TRP A 278 6.41 -7.93 -10.61
CA TRP A 278 7.48 -8.85 -10.97
C TRP A 278 7.34 -9.31 -12.42
N GLN A 279 8.47 -9.57 -13.07
CA GLN A 279 8.50 -10.21 -14.39
C GLN A 279 8.15 -11.69 -14.27
N ALA A 280 7.48 -12.23 -15.28
CA ALA A 280 7.16 -13.67 -15.35
C ALA A 280 8.41 -14.55 -15.20
N GLU A 281 9.55 -14.15 -15.79
CA GLU A 281 10.81 -14.90 -15.71
C GLU A 281 11.45 -14.94 -14.32
N GLN A 282 11.07 -14.02 -13.42
CA GLN A 282 11.56 -13.99 -12.04
C GLN A 282 10.87 -15.02 -11.15
N ALA A 283 9.74 -15.58 -11.60
CA ALA A 283 8.94 -16.55 -10.86
C ALA A 283 8.61 -17.77 -11.74
N THR A 284 9.36 -18.86 -11.59
CA THR A 284 9.07 -20.16 -12.22
C THR A 284 8.44 -21.17 -11.27
N THR A 285 8.45 -20.88 -9.97
CA THR A 285 7.94 -21.76 -8.93
C THR A 285 7.12 -20.97 -7.91
N LEU A 286 6.00 -21.53 -7.47
CA LEU A 286 5.25 -21.13 -6.29
C LEU A 286 5.59 -22.06 -5.13
N THR A 287 6.02 -21.51 -4.00
CA THR A 287 6.03 -22.20 -2.71
C THR A 287 4.92 -21.64 -1.82
N ILE A 288 4.09 -22.50 -1.24
CA ILE A 288 3.04 -22.10 -0.30
C ILE A 288 3.01 -23.04 0.90
N GLU A 289 2.95 -22.46 2.10
CA GLU A 289 2.70 -23.19 3.33
C GLU A 289 1.30 -22.90 3.84
N ALA A 290 0.40 -23.88 3.74
CA ALA A 290 -0.99 -23.72 4.11
C ALA A 290 -1.65 -25.01 4.62
N ALA A 291 -2.75 -24.86 5.34
CA ALA A 291 -3.66 -25.92 5.77
C ALA A 291 -5.10 -25.55 5.39
N LEU A 292 -5.89 -26.53 4.94
CA LEU A 292 -7.33 -26.37 4.72
C LEU A 292 -8.11 -27.36 5.57
N SER A 293 -9.29 -26.96 6.02
CA SER A 293 -10.26 -27.82 6.71
C SER A 293 -11.66 -27.62 6.12
N GLY A 294 -12.46 -28.68 6.12
CA GLY A 294 -13.84 -28.67 5.63
C GLY A 294 -14.04 -29.62 4.44
N GLU A 295 -15.15 -30.35 4.44
CA GLU A 295 -15.48 -31.28 3.37
C GLU A 295 -15.64 -30.54 2.03
N GLY A 296 -14.89 -30.94 1.01
CA GLY A 296 -14.90 -30.24 -0.28
C GLY A 296 -14.18 -28.89 -0.29
N ALA A 297 -13.42 -28.54 0.77
CA ALA A 297 -12.58 -27.35 0.79
C ALA A 297 -11.57 -27.36 -0.37
N LYS A 298 -11.47 -26.22 -1.06
CA LYS A 298 -10.54 -25.99 -2.17
C LYS A 298 -9.94 -24.62 -2.05
N ALA A 299 -8.71 -24.46 -2.55
CA ALA A 299 -8.09 -23.15 -2.70
C ALA A 299 -7.43 -23.03 -4.07
N THR A 300 -7.48 -21.83 -4.63
CA THR A 300 -6.86 -21.47 -5.90
C THR A 300 -6.03 -20.22 -5.70
N LEU A 301 -4.78 -20.22 -6.18
CA LEU A 301 -3.97 -19.01 -6.29
C LEU A 301 -4.06 -18.48 -7.71
N THR A 302 -4.43 -17.21 -7.86
CA THR A 302 -4.43 -16.49 -9.14
C THR A 302 -3.30 -15.46 -9.16
N LEU A 303 -2.46 -15.49 -10.19
CA LEU A 303 -1.48 -14.43 -10.47
C LEU A 303 -2.02 -13.58 -11.62
N SER A 304 -2.36 -12.33 -11.33
CA SER A 304 -2.95 -11.43 -12.32
C SER A 304 -1.90 -10.72 -13.15
N ARG A 305 -2.05 -10.75 -14.48
CA ARG A 305 -1.13 -10.04 -15.38
C ARG A 305 -1.18 -8.55 -15.11
N HIS A 306 -0.05 -7.88 -15.29
CA HIS A 306 -0.02 -6.43 -15.20
C HIS A 306 -0.87 -5.82 -16.34
N PRO A 307 -1.71 -4.80 -16.07
CA PRO A 307 -2.70 -4.30 -17.04
C PRO A 307 -2.10 -3.79 -18.36
N LEU A 308 -0.85 -3.29 -18.33
CA LEU A 308 -0.15 -2.78 -19.51
C LEU A 308 0.37 -3.87 -20.45
N ASN A 309 0.45 -5.13 -20.03
CA ASN A 309 0.87 -6.22 -20.92
C ASN A 309 -0.27 -6.55 -21.89
N THR A 310 -0.01 -6.48 -23.20
CA THR A 310 -1.03 -6.68 -24.25
C THR A 310 -1.29 -8.14 -24.61
N GLY A 311 -0.40 -9.06 -24.20
CA GLY A 311 -0.55 -10.51 -24.36
C GLY A 311 -0.60 -11.25 -23.01
N GLY A 312 -0.83 -12.57 -23.08
CA GLY A 312 -0.88 -13.45 -21.90
C GLY A 312 -2.24 -13.48 -21.18
N THR A 313 -2.36 -14.38 -20.21
CA THR A 313 -3.54 -14.53 -19.35
C THR A 313 -3.11 -14.66 -17.89
N ASP A 314 -4.05 -14.41 -16.98
CA ASP A 314 -3.83 -14.68 -15.55
C ASP A 314 -3.52 -16.17 -15.35
N ILE A 315 -2.54 -16.48 -14.49
CA ILE A 315 -2.27 -17.86 -14.10
C ILE A 315 -3.25 -18.22 -12.97
N GLN A 316 -3.94 -19.35 -13.10
CA GLN A 316 -4.77 -19.93 -12.03
C GLN A 316 -4.23 -21.31 -11.64
N LEU A 317 -3.90 -21.48 -10.36
CA LEU A 317 -3.33 -22.70 -9.81
C LEU A 317 -4.25 -23.26 -8.74
N ALA A 318 -4.83 -24.43 -9.00
CA ALA A 318 -5.48 -25.20 -7.95
C ALA A 318 -4.40 -25.66 -6.96
N LEU A 319 -4.61 -25.43 -5.67
CA LEU A 319 -3.70 -25.87 -4.62
C LEU A 319 -4.11 -27.28 -4.18
N PRO A 320 -3.29 -28.32 -4.40
CA PRO A 320 -3.61 -29.70 -4.04
C PRO A 320 -3.45 -29.96 -2.53
N LEU A 321 -4.13 -29.16 -1.71
CA LEU A 321 -4.16 -29.29 -0.26
C LEU A 321 -5.23 -30.31 0.16
N VAL A 322 -4.83 -31.27 1.00
CA VAL A 322 -5.79 -32.16 1.67
C VAL A 322 -6.50 -31.38 2.77
N ALA A 323 -7.83 -31.50 2.83
CA ALA A 323 -8.68 -30.73 3.74
C ALA A 323 -8.76 -31.29 5.18
N ASP A 324 -7.63 -31.74 5.74
CA ASP A 324 -7.52 -32.36 7.06
C ASP A 324 -6.99 -31.43 8.16
N GLY A 325 -6.81 -30.15 7.84
CA GLY A 325 -6.30 -29.13 8.76
C GLY A 325 -4.79 -29.18 9.02
N GLN A 326 -4.05 -30.10 8.40
CA GLN A 326 -2.60 -30.18 8.57
C GLN A 326 -1.86 -29.19 7.66
N MET A 327 -0.88 -28.50 8.25
CA MET A 327 -0.02 -27.56 7.54
C MET A 327 0.90 -28.30 6.58
N ARG A 328 0.89 -27.91 5.31
CA ARG A 328 1.72 -28.50 4.26
C ARG A 328 2.46 -27.43 3.50
N ARG A 329 3.70 -27.74 3.15
CA ARG A 329 4.50 -26.97 2.20
C ARG A 329 4.34 -27.59 0.82
N LEU A 330 3.74 -26.85 -0.10
CA LEU A 330 3.64 -27.21 -1.51
C LEU A 330 4.66 -26.41 -2.32
N VAL A 331 5.25 -27.07 -3.30
CA VAL A 331 6.12 -26.46 -4.31
C VAL A 331 5.51 -26.79 -5.67
N ILE A 332 5.00 -25.79 -6.37
CA ILE A 332 4.21 -25.94 -7.58
C ILE A 332 4.93 -25.21 -8.72
N PRO A 333 5.35 -25.90 -9.78
CA PRO A 333 5.89 -25.25 -10.97
C PRO A 333 4.85 -24.32 -11.58
N LEU A 334 5.25 -23.11 -11.92
CA LEU A 334 4.41 -22.16 -12.63
C LEU A 334 4.44 -22.50 -14.13
N PRO A 335 3.28 -22.51 -14.82
CA PRO A 335 3.24 -22.83 -16.23
C PRO A 335 4.03 -21.79 -17.02
N LYS A 336 5.09 -22.23 -17.71
CA LYS A 336 5.85 -21.38 -18.64
C LYS A 336 5.08 -21.27 -19.95
N ALA A 337 4.08 -20.40 -20.00
CA ALA A 337 3.19 -20.23 -21.15
C ALA A 337 3.78 -19.41 -22.31
N GLY A 338 5.12 -19.28 -22.41
CA GLY A 338 5.77 -18.39 -23.39
C GLY A 338 5.48 -16.90 -23.16
N TYR A 339 4.94 -16.54 -21.99
CA TYR A 339 4.66 -15.18 -21.58
C TYR A 339 5.90 -14.55 -20.94
N ASP A 340 6.35 -13.43 -21.48
CA ASP A 340 7.52 -12.64 -21.06
C ASP A 340 7.13 -11.33 -20.37
N GLY A 341 5.84 -11.14 -20.08
CA GLY A 341 5.32 -9.95 -19.43
C GLY A 341 5.45 -9.97 -17.90
N ALA A 342 4.73 -9.06 -17.25
CA ALA A 342 4.77 -8.88 -15.81
C ALA A 342 3.44 -9.25 -15.14
N TYR A 343 3.51 -9.58 -13.87
CA TYR A 343 2.37 -9.75 -12.97
C TYR A 343 2.41 -8.69 -11.88
N HIS A 344 1.26 -8.40 -11.28
CA HIS A 344 1.16 -7.31 -10.30
C HIS A 344 0.40 -7.66 -9.02
N ARG A 345 -0.18 -8.85 -8.94
CA ARG A 345 -1.00 -9.26 -7.80
C ARG A 345 -1.17 -10.77 -7.70
N ALA A 346 -1.13 -11.28 -6.47
CA ALA A 346 -1.56 -12.63 -6.13
C ALA A 346 -2.92 -12.57 -5.41
N THR A 347 -3.85 -13.44 -5.78
CA THR A 347 -5.15 -13.59 -5.12
C THR A 347 -5.36 -15.05 -4.72
N LEU A 348 -5.45 -15.31 -3.41
CA LEU A 348 -5.84 -16.60 -2.87
C LEU A 348 -7.37 -16.63 -2.73
N THR A 349 -8.03 -17.52 -3.48
CA THR A 349 -9.47 -17.76 -3.40
C THR A 349 -9.72 -19.07 -2.66
N ILE A 350 -10.52 -19.00 -1.59
CA ILE A 350 -10.88 -20.14 -0.74
C ILE A 350 -12.36 -20.46 -0.95
N SER A 351 -12.69 -21.73 -1.15
CA SER A 351 -14.05 -22.16 -1.43
C SER A 351 -14.97 -21.94 -0.22
N PRO A 352 -16.29 -21.73 -0.43
CA PRO A 352 -17.25 -21.53 0.66
C PRO A 352 -17.28 -22.70 1.66
N GLN A 353 -16.99 -23.93 1.20
CA GLN A 353 -17.02 -25.15 2.01
C GLN A 353 -15.88 -25.23 3.02
N THR A 354 -14.87 -24.37 2.91
CA THR A 354 -13.76 -24.32 3.86
C THR A 354 -14.22 -23.76 5.20
N THR A 355 -14.01 -24.52 6.27
CA THR A 355 -14.29 -24.07 7.64
C THR A 355 -13.11 -23.32 8.25
N SER A 356 -11.90 -23.62 7.81
CA SER A 356 -10.66 -22.94 8.20
C SER A 356 -9.59 -23.07 7.13
N ALA A 357 -8.96 -21.97 6.74
CA ALA A 357 -7.78 -21.92 5.90
C ALA A 357 -6.67 -21.18 6.65
N ARG A 358 -5.56 -21.87 6.95
CA ARG A 358 -4.42 -21.30 7.66
C ARG A 358 -3.25 -21.16 6.69
N VAL A 359 -2.66 -19.98 6.57
CA VAL A 359 -1.62 -19.71 5.57
C VAL A 359 -0.43 -19.06 6.25
N LYS A 360 0.74 -19.70 6.19
CA LYS A 360 2.00 -19.22 6.78
C LYS A 360 2.82 -18.39 5.81
N SER A 361 2.92 -18.83 4.55
CA SER A 361 3.75 -18.18 3.55
C SER A 361 3.23 -18.41 2.14
N ILE A 362 3.47 -17.44 1.26
CA ILE A 362 3.29 -17.53 -0.19
C ILE A 362 4.55 -16.89 -0.81
N GLU A 363 5.34 -17.67 -1.54
CA GLU A 363 6.61 -17.23 -2.09
C GLU A 363 6.70 -17.59 -3.57
N LEU A 364 7.06 -16.61 -4.38
CA LEU A 364 7.38 -16.77 -5.79
C LEU A 364 8.90 -16.75 -5.95
N GLY A 365 9.43 -17.57 -6.86
CA GLY A 365 10.87 -17.62 -7.11
C GLY A 365 11.24 -18.55 -8.24
N GLN A 366 12.55 -18.74 -8.43
CA GLN A 366 13.10 -19.69 -9.38
C GLN A 366 13.18 -21.09 -8.80
#